data_AF-A0AAV5JHV6-F1
#
_entry.id   AF-A0AAV5JHV6-F1
#
_cell.length_a   1.000
_cell.length_b   1.000
_cell.length_c   1.000
_cell.angle_alpha   90.00
_cell.angle_beta   90.00
_cell.angle_gamma   90.00
#
_symmetry.space_group_name_H-M   'P 1'
#
loop_
_entity.id
_entity.type
_entity.pdbx_description
1 polymer ?
#
loop_
_entity_poly.entity_id
_entity_poly.type
_entity_poly.pdbx_seq_one_letter_code
_entity_poly.pdbx_strand_id
1 'polypeptide(L)'
;METPETKPQSWSSSPALPTSVSRLWRPAAQRNLRNQWSKLASYRKQWLSSSSLGRSHATSLVNAYLSQKYMPLMELGALSDMPDIRKKASLKLFKQQELHGSNLLSSYKDMVTVIKHMVDAGRSMRCFLKGTSGSPLVQFSGTSEDNNDAGDGGGIPVFAFWSISSFEKLAEELVQMFKLELSLKRLLVVELLSVSCEDQQVNKVCWSDELYPGEFNDLVICNLYSEDNSEPVHPQLKECKTDVPAVPHNSQPDHETLQVYLTTWLAEVNIDAHRVDEIFAIIGEEMHVMLS
;
A
#
# COMPACT_ATOMS: atom_id res chain seq x y z
N MET A 1 -42.63 25.86 29.99
CA MET A 1 -43.06 25.85 28.59
C MET A 1 -41.93 25.18 27.82
N GLU A 2 -42.21 23.99 27.30
CA GLU A 2 -41.24 22.96 26.93
C GLU A 2 -40.41 23.31 25.68
N THR A 3 -39.15 22.92 25.70
CA THR A 3 -38.24 22.85 24.55
C THR A 3 -38.64 21.70 23.61
N PRO A 4 -38.72 21.90 22.29
CA PRO A 4 -38.93 20.78 21.37
C PRO A 4 -37.62 20.07 21.02
N GLU A 5 -37.66 18.74 21.11
CA GLU A 5 -36.60 17.80 20.75
C GLU A 5 -36.25 17.81 19.25
N THR A 6 -34.96 17.71 18.95
CA THR A 6 -34.42 17.48 17.62
C THR A 6 -34.55 16.01 17.23
N LYS A 7 -35.37 15.70 16.20
CA LYS A 7 -35.46 14.35 15.61
C LYS A 7 -34.13 13.94 14.94
N PRO A 8 -33.71 12.68 15.04
CA PRO A 8 -32.55 12.16 14.31
C PRO A 8 -32.84 12.07 12.80
N GLN A 9 -31.89 12.50 11.98
CA GLN A 9 -31.92 12.44 10.51
C GLN A 9 -32.08 10.99 10.03
N SER A 10 -33.15 10.72 9.28
CA SER A 10 -33.37 9.45 8.60
C SER A 10 -32.36 9.26 7.48
N TRP A 11 -31.70 8.11 7.43
CA TRP A 11 -30.96 7.66 6.25
C TRP A 11 -31.91 7.60 5.05
N SER A 12 -31.70 8.48 4.07
CA SER A 12 -32.44 8.49 2.82
C SER A 12 -32.18 7.19 2.08
N SER A 13 -33.18 6.31 2.04
CA SER A 13 -33.17 5.13 1.19
C SER A 13 -33.25 5.57 -0.27
N SER A 14 -32.22 5.25 -1.06
CA SER A 14 -32.30 5.42 -2.52
C SER A 14 -33.46 4.58 -3.07
N PRO A 15 -34.24 5.09 -4.03
CA PRO A 15 -35.36 4.35 -4.60
C PRO A 15 -34.85 3.07 -5.29
N ALA A 16 -35.50 1.94 -5.01
CA ALA A 16 -35.16 0.67 -5.60
C ALA A 16 -35.33 0.69 -7.13
N LEU A 17 -34.41 0.06 -7.85
CA LEU A 17 -34.46 -0.03 -9.31
C LEU A 17 -35.75 -0.73 -9.79
N PRO A 18 -36.40 -0.24 -10.87
CA PRO A 18 -37.51 -0.95 -11.51
C PRO A 18 -37.12 -2.39 -11.90
N THR A 19 -38.06 -3.32 -11.82
CA THR A 19 -37.83 -4.78 -12.03
C THR A 19 -37.20 -5.14 -13.38
N SER A 20 -37.45 -4.34 -14.43
CA SER A 20 -36.84 -4.53 -15.75
C SER A 20 -35.36 -4.13 -15.78
N VAL A 21 -34.99 -3.08 -15.06
CA VAL A 21 -33.61 -2.55 -14.98
C VAL A 21 -32.78 -3.42 -14.04
N SER A 22 -33.37 -3.90 -12.93
CA SER A 22 -32.68 -4.79 -11.99
C SER A 22 -32.27 -6.14 -12.61
N ARG A 23 -33.05 -6.67 -13.57
CA ARG A 23 -32.68 -7.89 -14.33
C ARG A 23 -31.44 -7.72 -15.19
N LEU A 24 -31.20 -6.54 -15.74
CA LEU A 24 -30.03 -6.26 -16.58
C LEU A 24 -28.81 -5.84 -15.74
N TRP A 25 -29.06 -5.10 -14.66
CA TRP A 25 -28.03 -4.62 -13.74
C TRP A 25 -27.35 -5.75 -12.97
N ARG A 26 -28.13 -6.70 -12.40
CA ARG A 26 -27.59 -7.72 -11.49
C ARG A 26 -26.52 -8.63 -12.15
N PRO A 27 -26.72 -9.18 -13.36
CA PRO A 27 -25.68 -9.98 -14.02
C PRO A 27 -24.42 -9.17 -14.38
N ALA A 28 -24.56 -7.87 -14.66
CA ALA A 28 -23.42 -6.99 -14.88
C ALA A 28 -22.64 -6.76 -13.57
N ALA A 29 -23.36 -6.47 -12.48
CA ALA A 29 -22.78 -6.30 -11.15
C ALA A 29 -22.05 -7.55 -10.64
N GLN A 30 -22.65 -8.73 -10.78
CA GLN A 30 -22.01 -9.99 -10.41
C GLN A 30 -20.68 -10.22 -11.14
N ARG A 31 -20.66 -9.98 -12.46
CA ARG A 31 -19.43 -10.11 -13.26
C ARG A 31 -18.38 -9.08 -12.86
N ASN A 32 -18.78 -7.82 -12.66
CA ASN A 32 -17.84 -6.78 -12.25
C ASN A 32 -17.22 -7.09 -10.88
N LEU A 33 -18.04 -7.45 -9.89
CA LEU A 33 -17.56 -7.82 -8.57
C LEU A 33 -16.55 -8.98 -8.62
N ARG A 34 -16.85 -10.06 -9.35
CA ARG A 34 -15.90 -11.17 -9.53
C ARG A 34 -14.59 -10.70 -10.16
N ASN A 35 -14.65 -9.84 -11.16
CA ASN A 35 -13.46 -9.30 -11.82
C ASN A 35 -12.63 -8.43 -10.87
N GLN A 36 -13.24 -7.51 -10.12
CA GLN A 36 -12.49 -6.65 -9.20
C GLN A 36 -11.86 -7.46 -8.06
N TRP A 37 -12.58 -8.44 -7.50
CA TRP A 37 -12.03 -9.30 -6.46
C TRP A 37 -10.94 -10.26 -6.97
N SER A 38 -11.05 -10.73 -8.21
CA SER A 38 -9.96 -11.48 -8.86
C SER A 38 -8.71 -10.62 -9.07
N LYS A 39 -8.88 -9.34 -9.43
CA LYS A 39 -7.77 -8.38 -9.51
C LYS A 39 -7.14 -8.16 -8.13
N LEU A 40 -7.94 -7.94 -7.08
CA LEU A 40 -7.44 -7.79 -5.71
C LEU A 40 -6.62 -9.01 -5.26
N ALA A 41 -7.06 -10.24 -5.58
CA ALA A 41 -6.29 -11.46 -5.32
C ALA A 41 -4.95 -11.47 -6.07
N SER A 42 -4.93 -11.06 -7.34
CA SER A 42 -3.70 -10.92 -8.13
C SER A 42 -2.76 -9.87 -7.54
N TYR A 43 -3.29 -8.71 -7.16
CA TYR A 43 -2.51 -7.63 -6.57
C TYR A 43 -1.93 -8.02 -5.21
N ARG A 44 -2.63 -8.82 -4.41
CA ARG A 44 -2.07 -9.40 -3.17
C ARG A 44 -0.80 -10.20 -3.47
N LYS A 45 -0.80 -11.05 -4.51
CA LYS A 45 0.39 -11.83 -4.90
C LYS A 45 1.52 -10.95 -5.41
N GLN A 46 1.20 -9.91 -6.18
CA GLN A 46 2.18 -8.94 -6.65
C GLN A 46 2.81 -8.18 -5.49
N TRP A 47 2.02 -7.74 -4.51
CA TRP A 47 2.52 -7.14 -3.26
C TRP A 47 3.53 -8.05 -2.57
N LEU A 48 3.17 -9.33 -2.33
CA LEU A 48 4.05 -10.28 -1.65
C LEU A 48 5.38 -10.45 -2.40
N SER A 49 5.33 -10.51 -3.74
CA SER A 49 6.52 -10.58 -4.58
C SER A 49 7.40 -9.33 -4.44
N SER A 50 6.84 -8.13 -4.64
CA SER A 50 7.58 -6.87 -4.55
C SER A 50 8.11 -6.59 -3.15
N SER A 51 7.32 -6.92 -2.11
CA SER A 51 7.71 -6.85 -0.70
C SER A 51 8.92 -7.74 -0.41
N SER A 52 8.90 -8.99 -0.90
CA SER A 52 10.00 -9.95 -0.73
C SER A 52 11.28 -9.52 -1.47
N LEU A 53 11.14 -9.01 -2.70
CA LEU A 53 12.26 -8.43 -3.46
C LEU A 53 12.86 -7.22 -2.73
N GLY A 54 12.02 -6.30 -2.27
CA GLY A 54 12.45 -5.15 -1.48
C GLY A 54 13.22 -5.56 -0.24
N ARG A 55 12.74 -6.57 0.51
CA ARG A 55 13.46 -7.14 1.67
C ARG A 55 14.83 -7.69 1.29
N SER A 56 14.92 -8.42 0.19
CA SER A 56 16.20 -8.99 -0.30
C SER A 56 17.21 -7.90 -0.64
N HIS A 57 16.74 -6.82 -1.30
CA HIS A 57 17.57 -5.66 -1.61
C HIS A 57 17.97 -4.88 -0.36
N ALA A 58 17.05 -4.64 0.58
CA ALA A 58 17.35 -4.04 1.87
C ALA A 58 18.40 -4.84 2.65
N THR A 59 18.27 -6.17 2.68
CA THR A 59 19.23 -7.05 3.35
C THR A 59 20.60 -6.97 2.67
N SER A 60 20.64 -6.96 1.34
CA SER A 60 21.89 -6.86 0.58
C SER A 60 22.57 -5.50 0.76
N LEU A 61 21.78 -4.43 0.84
CA LEU A 61 22.22 -3.07 1.14
C LEU A 61 22.87 -3.00 2.53
N VAL A 62 22.18 -3.48 3.56
CA VAL A 62 22.69 -3.53 4.94
C VAL A 62 23.96 -4.36 5.03
N ASN A 63 24.01 -5.53 4.38
CA ASN A 63 25.19 -6.38 4.37
C ASN A 63 26.39 -5.68 3.70
N ALA A 64 26.16 -5.00 2.58
CA ALA A 64 27.22 -4.26 1.88
C ALA A 64 27.72 -3.08 2.72
N TYR A 65 26.81 -2.34 3.38
CA TYR A 65 27.15 -1.27 4.30
C TYR A 65 27.98 -1.76 5.49
N LEU A 66 27.50 -2.78 6.22
CA LEU A 66 28.22 -3.32 7.37
C LEU A 66 29.59 -3.89 6.97
N SER A 67 29.66 -4.59 5.83
CA SER A 67 30.93 -5.10 5.30
C SER A 67 31.90 -3.95 4.98
N GLN A 68 31.41 -2.81 4.49
CA GLN A 68 32.25 -1.64 4.22
C GLN A 68 32.71 -1.00 5.53
N LYS A 69 31.79 -0.77 6.46
CA LYS A 69 32.05 -0.17 7.78
C LYS A 69 33.12 -0.92 8.56
N TYR A 70 33.07 -2.26 8.53
CA TYR A 70 34.02 -3.11 9.23
C TYR A 70 35.23 -3.55 8.38
N MET A 71 35.31 -3.12 7.10
CA MET A 71 36.45 -3.41 6.23
C MET A 71 37.81 -3.02 6.83
N PRO A 72 37.97 -1.91 7.58
CA PRO A 72 39.24 -1.58 8.22
C PRO A 72 39.67 -2.60 9.28
N LEU A 73 38.71 -3.21 9.98
CA LEU A 73 38.93 -4.18 11.06
C LEU A 73 39.00 -5.62 10.56
N MET A 74 38.64 -5.88 9.30
CA MET A 74 38.56 -7.23 8.76
C MET A 74 39.93 -7.89 8.63
N GLU A 75 40.07 -9.12 9.13
CA GLU A 75 41.26 -9.94 8.94
C GLU A 75 41.29 -10.49 7.51
N LEU A 76 42.21 -9.97 6.69
CA LEU A 76 42.32 -10.33 5.27
C LEU A 76 43.24 -11.54 5.01
N GLY A 77 43.92 -12.06 6.03
CA GLY A 77 44.89 -13.15 5.90
C GLY A 77 45.93 -12.84 4.82
N ALA A 78 46.20 -13.82 3.94
CA ALA A 78 47.16 -13.67 2.84
C ALA A 78 46.86 -12.53 1.85
N LEU A 79 45.64 -11.96 1.87
CA LEU A 79 45.29 -10.81 1.04
C LEU A 79 45.78 -9.48 1.63
N SER A 80 46.25 -9.43 2.89
CA SER A 80 46.73 -8.20 3.53
C SER A 80 47.87 -7.52 2.78
N ASP A 81 48.70 -8.33 2.11
CA ASP A 81 49.90 -7.87 1.42
C ASP A 81 49.57 -7.31 0.03
N MET A 82 48.33 -7.46 -0.44
CA MET A 82 47.90 -6.91 -1.71
C MET A 82 47.73 -5.39 -1.62
N PRO A 83 48.41 -4.60 -2.47
CA PRO A 83 48.32 -3.15 -2.42
C PRO A 83 46.89 -2.66 -2.72
N ASP A 84 46.44 -1.73 -1.88
CA ASP A 84 45.11 -1.08 -1.94
C ASP A 84 43.90 -2.04 -1.87
N ILE A 85 44.07 -3.28 -1.41
CA ILE A 85 42.97 -4.27 -1.35
C ILE A 85 41.75 -3.76 -0.58
N ARG A 86 41.97 -3.13 0.58
CA ARG A 86 40.89 -2.56 1.41
C ARG A 86 40.16 -1.44 0.69
N LYS A 87 40.89 -0.55 -0.01
CA LYS A 87 40.28 0.55 -0.79
C LYS A 87 39.44 0.00 -1.94
N LYS A 88 39.97 -0.97 -2.69
CA LYS A 88 39.27 -1.61 -3.81
C LYS A 88 38.02 -2.37 -3.33
N ALA A 89 38.12 -3.10 -2.22
CA ALA A 89 37.00 -3.80 -1.61
C ALA A 89 35.92 -2.81 -1.11
N SER A 90 36.33 -1.74 -0.44
CA SER A 90 35.42 -0.67 0.02
C SER A 90 34.70 -0.01 -1.15
N LEU A 91 35.41 0.32 -2.24
CA LEU A 91 34.80 0.88 -3.45
C LEU A 91 33.81 -0.09 -4.11
N LYS A 92 34.10 -1.39 -4.12
CA LYS A 92 33.17 -2.41 -4.61
C LYS A 92 31.91 -2.47 -3.76
N LEU A 93 32.04 -2.46 -2.43
CA LEU A 93 30.93 -2.48 -1.49
C LEU A 93 30.08 -1.21 -1.58
N PHE A 94 30.71 -0.06 -1.79
CA PHE A 94 30.01 1.20 -2.06
C PHE A 94 29.14 1.12 -3.31
N LYS A 95 29.68 0.64 -4.44
CA LYS A 95 28.90 0.43 -5.67
C LYS A 95 27.77 -0.59 -5.49
N GLN A 96 27.98 -1.61 -4.65
CA GLN A 96 26.93 -2.56 -4.30
C GLN A 96 25.81 -1.89 -3.49
N GLN A 97 26.13 -0.97 -2.58
CA GLN A 97 25.12 -0.19 -1.87
C GLN A 97 24.29 0.67 -2.83
N GLU A 98 24.91 1.39 -3.77
CA GLU A 98 24.18 2.19 -4.78
C GLU A 98 23.21 1.31 -5.60
N LEU A 99 23.68 0.14 -6.04
CA LEU A 99 22.86 -0.82 -6.79
C LEU A 99 21.70 -1.36 -5.96
N HIS A 100 21.97 -1.81 -4.74
CA HIS A 100 20.93 -2.37 -3.86
C HIS A 100 19.95 -1.31 -3.38
N GLY A 101 20.40 -0.08 -3.14
CA GLY A 101 19.54 1.07 -2.85
C GLY A 101 18.62 1.39 -4.02
N SER A 102 19.14 1.42 -5.25
CA SER A 102 18.33 1.63 -6.46
C SER A 102 17.28 0.53 -6.66
N ASN A 103 17.65 -0.73 -6.42
CA ASN A 103 16.72 -1.86 -6.52
C ASN A 103 15.67 -1.88 -5.39
N LEU A 104 16.05 -1.47 -4.18
CA LEU A 104 15.11 -1.28 -3.07
C LEU A 104 14.07 -0.21 -3.42
N LEU A 105 14.51 0.94 -3.94
CA LEU A 105 13.63 2.01 -4.40
C LEU A 105 12.69 1.54 -5.51
N SER A 106 13.21 0.77 -6.48
CA SER A 106 12.37 0.17 -7.53
C SER A 106 11.30 -0.76 -6.95
N SER A 107 11.66 -1.61 -5.99
CA SER A 107 10.69 -2.51 -5.33
C SER A 107 9.63 -1.75 -4.54
N TYR A 108 10.01 -0.64 -3.92
CA TYR A 108 9.08 0.28 -3.27
C TYR A 108 8.09 0.88 -4.27
N LYS A 109 8.58 1.39 -5.41
CA LYS A 109 7.72 1.92 -6.47
C LYS A 109 6.74 0.87 -7.01
N ASP A 110 7.18 -0.38 -7.15
CA ASP A 110 6.30 -1.48 -7.53
C ASP A 110 5.19 -1.70 -6.48
N MET A 111 5.52 -1.66 -5.19
CA MET A 111 4.52 -1.74 -4.11
C MET A 111 3.52 -0.58 -4.16
N VAL A 112 3.97 0.65 -4.36
CA VAL A 112 3.06 1.82 -4.53
C VAL A 112 2.10 1.60 -5.71
N THR A 113 2.63 1.11 -6.83
CA THR A 113 1.84 0.81 -8.04
C THR A 113 0.77 -0.25 -7.76
N VAL A 114 1.13 -1.31 -7.00
CA VAL A 114 0.16 -2.34 -6.58
C VAL A 114 -0.96 -1.74 -5.73
N ILE A 115 -0.64 -0.89 -4.75
CA ILE A 115 -1.66 -0.27 -3.88
C ILE A 115 -2.60 0.66 -4.67
N LYS A 116 -2.06 1.45 -5.59
CA LYS A 116 -2.85 2.26 -6.52
C LYS A 116 -3.87 1.41 -7.27
N HIS A 117 -3.42 0.28 -7.83
CA HIS A 117 -4.32 -0.64 -8.52
C HIS A 117 -5.35 -1.31 -7.60
N MET A 118 -4.99 -1.63 -6.36
CA MET A 118 -5.96 -2.14 -5.38
C MET A 118 -7.03 -1.10 -5.02
N VAL A 119 -6.63 0.16 -4.83
CA VAL A 119 -7.54 1.28 -4.60
C VAL A 119 -8.50 1.45 -5.77
N ASP A 120 -7.99 1.44 -7.00
CA ASP A 120 -8.80 1.56 -8.20
C ASP A 120 -9.78 0.38 -8.35
N ALA A 121 -9.34 -0.85 -8.08
CA ALA A 121 -10.21 -2.03 -8.10
C ALA A 121 -11.32 -1.96 -7.03
N GLY A 122 -10.99 -1.48 -5.82
CA GLY A 122 -11.97 -1.24 -4.75
C GLY A 122 -13.00 -0.19 -5.13
N ARG A 123 -12.57 0.95 -5.69
CA ARG A 123 -13.44 2.04 -6.14
C ARG A 123 -14.31 1.67 -7.35
N SER A 124 -13.90 0.68 -8.16
CA SER A 124 -14.58 0.31 -9.41
C SER A 124 -15.60 -0.83 -9.26
N MET A 125 -16.08 -1.12 -8.04
CA MET A 125 -17.05 -2.19 -7.80
C MET A 125 -18.49 -1.82 -8.19
N ARG A 126 -18.81 -0.52 -8.18
CA ARG A 126 -20.14 0.00 -8.56
C ARG A 126 -20.41 -0.11 -10.05
N CYS A 127 -21.71 -0.17 -10.37
CA CYS A 127 -22.23 -0.36 -11.71
C CYS A 127 -23.27 0.72 -12.00
N PHE A 128 -22.90 1.69 -12.84
CA PHE A 128 -23.72 2.83 -13.22
C PHE A 128 -24.42 2.59 -14.56
N LEU A 129 -25.62 3.13 -14.72
CA LEU A 129 -26.32 3.13 -16.01
C LEU A 129 -25.81 4.29 -16.87
N LYS A 130 -25.49 4.01 -18.14
CA LYS A 130 -24.88 4.99 -19.05
C LYS A 130 -25.91 5.68 -19.94
N GLY A 131 -26.19 6.97 -19.72
CA GLY A 131 -27.03 7.82 -20.58
C GLY A 131 -28.33 8.28 -19.91
N THR A 132 -29.17 9.06 -20.63
CA THR A 132 -30.49 9.49 -20.13
C THR A 132 -31.38 8.29 -19.82
N SER A 133 -32.03 8.32 -18.65
CA SER A 133 -33.01 7.36 -18.13
C SER A 133 -33.49 6.29 -19.12
N GLY A 134 -32.93 5.06 -19.02
CA GLY A 134 -33.41 3.88 -19.76
C GLY A 134 -32.40 3.18 -20.68
N SER A 135 -31.14 3.62 -20.73
CA SER A 135 -30.10 2.95 -21.51
C SER A 135 -29.69 1.59 -20.91
N PRO A 136 -29.51 0.53 -21.73
CA PRO A 136 -29.07 -0.78 -21.28
C PRO A 136 -27.55 -0.89 -21.06
N LEU A 137 -26.80 0.18 -21.35
CA LEU A 137 -25.34 0.18 -21.23
C LEU A 137 -24.92 0.45 -19.77
N VAL A 138 -24.01 -0.37 -19.24
CA VAL A 138 -23.50 -0.28 -17.86
C VAL A 138 -22.05 0.18 -17.88
N GLN A 139 -21.69 1.11 -17.01
CA GLN A 139 -20.34 1.63 -16.80
C GLN A 139 -19.84 1.23 -15.40
N PHE A 140 -18.56 0.85 -15.31
CA PHE A 140 -17.89 0.51 -14.06
C PHE A 140 -16.82 1.58 -13.80
N SER A 141 -17.02 2.39 -12.78
CA SER A 141 -16.13 3.51 -12.42
C SER A 141 -16.21 3.78 -10.92
N GLY A 142 -15.36 4.67 -10.41
CA GLY A 142 -15.48 5.22 -9.06
C GLY A 142 -16.43 6.42 -8.96
N THR A 143 -16.89 6.95 -10.09
CA THR A 143 -17.74 8.13 -10.17
C THR A 143 -18.91 7.89 -11.11
N SER A 144 -20.07 8.48 -10.78
CA SER A 144 -21.25 8.45 -11.64
C SER A 144 -21.25 9.63 -12.63
N GLU A 145 -21.78 9.42 -13.83
CA GLU A 145 -22.13 10.51 -14.76
C GLU A 145 -23.50 11.12 -14.42
N ASP A 146 -24.34 10.42 -13.64
CA ASP A 146 -25.64 10.87 -13.13
C ASP A 146 -25.62 10.92 -11.59
N ASN A 147 -25.74 12.12 -11.01
CA ASN A 147 -25.73 12.31 -9.56
C ASN A 147 -26.85 11.56 -8.82
N ASN A 148 -27.87 11.07 -9.53
CA ASN A 148 -28.97 10.29 -8.95
C ASN A 148 -28.73 8.77 -8.96
N ASP A 149 -27.69 8.28 -9.65
CA ASP A 149 -27.33 6.86 -9.67
C ASP A 149 -26.18 6.59 -8.70
N ALA A 150 -26.49 5.94 -7.57
CA ALA A 150 -25.49 5.55 -6.58
C ALA A 150 -24.61 4.38 -7.05
N GLY A 151 -24.97 3.70 -8.15
CA GLY A 151 -24.23 2.59 -8.75
C GLY A 151 -24.30 1.29 -7.93
N ASP A 152 -25.07 1.25 -6.85
CA ASP A 152 -25.20 0.15 -5.90
C ASP A 152 -26.50 -0.66 -6.07
N GLY A 153 -27.32 -0.26 -7.05
CA GLY A 153 -28.60 -0.89 -7.35
C GLY A 153 -29.67 -0.68 -6.27
N GLY A 154 -29.53 0.37 -5.44
CA GLY A 154 -30.45 0.65 -4.33
C GLY A 154 -30.28 -0.30 -3.15
N GLY A 155 -29.05 -0.78 -2.92
CA GLY A 155 -28.72 -1.69 -1.81
C GLY A 155 -29.21 -3.14 -1.98
N ILE A 156 -29.73 -3.49 -3.15
CA ILE A 156 -30.23 -4.86 -3.42
C ILE A 156 -29.05 -5.86 -3.37
N PRO A 157 -29.22 -7.05 -2.76
CA PRO A 157 -28.21 -8.10 -2.80
C PRO A 157 -27.85 -8.48 -4.24
N VAL A 158 -26.55 -8.55 -4.53
CA VAL A 158 -26.04 -8.88 -5.87
C VAL A 158 -26.02 -10.39 -6.08
N PHE A 159 -25.59 -11.14 -5.06
CA PHE A 159 -25.60 -12.60 -5.02
C PHE A 159 -26.72 -13.10 -4.11
N ALA A 160 -26.37 -13.69 -2.97
CA ALA A 160 -27.32 -14.30 -2.05
C ALA A 160 -27.75 -13.32 -0.97
N PHE A 161 -26.78 -12.71 -0.27
CA PHE A 161 -27.04 -11.93 0.93
C PHE A 161 -26.51 -10.51 0.84
N TRP A 162 -25.48 -10.26 0.01
CA TRP A 162 -24.68 -9.04 0.13
C TRP A 162 -24.91 -8.04 -1.00
N SER A 163 -25.02 -6.77 -0.61
CA SER A 163 -25.06 -5.61 -1.51
C SER A 163 -23.65 -5.25 -2.01
N ILE A 164 -23.53 -4.43 -3.06
CA ILE A 164 -22.22 -3.90 -3.52
C ILE A 164 -21.47 -3.23 -2.38
N SER A 165 -22.16 -2.44 -1.55
CA SER A 165 -21.53 -1.74 -0.42
C SER A 165 -20.86 -2.68 0.60
N SER A 166 -21.39 -3.90 0.77
CA SER A 166 -20.78 -4.91 1.65
C SER A 166 -19.44 -5.40 1.09
N PHE A 167 -19.36 -5.59 -0.23
CA PHE A 167 -18.11 -5.92 -0.91
C PHE A 167 -17.12 -4.76 -0.85
N GLU A 168 -17.58 -3.52 -1.08
CA GLU A 168 -16.73 -2.33 -1.00
C GLU A 168 -16.08 -2.20 0.38
N LYS A 169 -16.83 -2.42 1.47
CA LYS A 169 -16.31 -2.33 2.84
C LYS A 169 -15.18 -3.32 3.11
N LEU A 170 -15.30 -4.56 2.64
CA LEU A 170 -14.24 -5.55 2.80
C LEU A 170 -13.03 -5.25 1.92
N ALA A 171 -13.26 -4.72 0.71
CA ALA A 171 -12.18 -4.25 -0.13
C ALA A 171 -11.45 -3.06 0.49
N GLU A 172 -12.18 -2.13 1.10
CA GLU A 172 -11.63 -0.98 1.81
C GLU A 172 -10.81 -1.44 3.03
N GLU A 173 -11.33 -2.36 3.83
CA GLU A 173 -10.61 -2.95 4.95
C GLU A 173 -9.30 -3.63 4.49
N LEU A 174 -9.39 -4.44 3.43
CA LEU A 174 -8.24 -5.10 2.82
C LEU A 174 -7.19 -4.08 2.38
N VAL A 175 -7.60 -3.11 1.57
CA VAL A 175 -6.71 -2.07 1.03
C VAL A 175 -6.10 -1.21 2.13
N GLN A 176 -6.84 -0.94 3.20
CA GLN A 176 -6.35 -0.14 4.31
C GLN A 176 -5.19 -0.82 5.05
N MET A 177 -5.23 -2.15 5.24
CA MET A 177 -4.10 -2.90 5.81
C MET A 177 -2.82 -2.69 4.98
N PHE A 178 -2.92 -2.82 3.65
CA PHE A 178 -1.77 -2.63 2.76
C PHE A 178 -1.30 -1.17 2.68
N LYS A 179 -2.20 -0.19 2.77
CA LYS A 179 -1.82 1.24 2.81
C LYS A 179 -1.00 1.59 4.04
N LEU A 180 -1.43 1.10 5.22
CA LEU A 180 -0.69 1.29 6.47
C LEU A 180 0.70 0.64 6.38
N GLU A 181 0.76 -0.57 5.82
CA GLU A 181 2.03 -1.26 5.62
C GLU A 181 2.95 -0.54 4.61
N LEU A 182 2.39 0.02 3.53
CA LEU A 182 3.15 0.80 2.56
C LEU A 182 3.76 2.06 3.19
N SER A 183 3.02 2.76 4.05
CA SER A 183 3.54 3.93 4.78
C SER A 183 4.73 3.54 5.67
N LEU A 184 4.60 2.44 6.42
CA LEU A 184 5.70 1.92 7.22
C LEU A 184 6.92 1.53 6.38
N LYS A 185 6.71 0.81 5.26
CA LYS A 185 7.80 0.43 4.36
C LYS A 185 8.46 1.64 3.71
N ARG A 186 7.72 2.69 3.40
CA ARG A 186 8.29 3.96 2.94
C ARG A 186 9.27 4.55 3.95
N LEU A 187 8.91 4.55 5.24
CA LEU A 187 9.79 5.02 6.31
C LEU A 187 11.08 4.21 6.34
N LEU A 188 10.97 2.88 6.25
CA LEU A 188 12.13 2.00 6.20
C LEU A 188 13.00 2.25 4.96
N VAL A 189 12.42 2.53 3.78
CA VAL A 189 13.19 2.90 2.59
C VAL A 189 13.98 4.18 2.81
N VAL A 190 13.35 5.23 3.35
CA VAL A 190 14.01 6.51 3.66
C VAL A 190 15.22 6.29 4.59
N GLU A 191 15.00 5.54 5.67
CA GLU A 191 16.04 5.24 6.65
C GLU A 191 17.17 4.40 6.04
N LEU A 192 16.85 3.34 5.30
CA LEU A 192 17.82 2.43 4.69
C LEU A 192 18.65 3.11 3.60
N LEU A 193 18.05 3.97 2.77
CA LEU A 193 18.78 4.74 1.76
C LEU A 193 19.73 5.76 2.41
N SER A 194 19.34 6.31 3.57
CA SER A 194 20.14 7.25 4.34
C SER A 194 21.37 6.63 5.03
N VAL A 195 21.47 5.29 5.09
CA VAL A 195 22.62 4.57 5.66
C VAL A 195 23.88 4.72 4.79
N SER A 196 23.73 4.97 3.48
CA SER A 196 24.77 4.79 2.46
C SER A 196 25.85 5.89 2.35
N CYS A 197 25.98 6.80 3.31
CA CYS A 197 26.84 7.98 3.16
C CYS A 197 27.69 8.29 4.41
N GLU A 198 28.93 7.79 4.45
CA GLU A 198 29.93 8.24 5.43
C GLU A 198 30.71 9.49 4.94
N ASP A 199 30.86 9.71 3.63
CA ASP A 199 31.91 10.60 3.10
C ASP A 199 31.44 11.77 2.21
N GLN A 200 30.16 11.96 1.97
CA GLN A 200 29.69 13.11 1.19
C GLN A 200 28.49 13.78 1.84
N GLN A 201 28.44 15.11 1.77
CA GLN A 201 27.24 15.92 2.01
C GLN A 201 26.12 15.63 0.99
N VAL A 202 25.99 14.39 0.52
CA VAL A 202 24.98 13.96 -0.44
C VAL A 202 23.69 13.78 0.35
N ASN A 203 22.74 14.63 0.01
CA ASN A 203 21.34 14.68 0.46
C ASN A 203 20.89 13.42 1.20
N LYS A 204 20.94 13.48 2.53
CA LYS A 204 20.20 12.57 3.39
C LYS A 204 18.75 12.63 2.93
N VAL A 205 18.21 11.48 2.48
CA VAL A 205 16.83 11.39 2.02
C VAL A 205 15.93 11.70 3.21
N CYS A 206 15.13 12.76 3.10
CA CYS A 206 14.18 13.15 4.12
C CYS A 206 12.84 12.44 3.92
N TRP A 207 12.06 12.32 4.99
CA TRP A 207 10.68 11.84 4.90
C TRP A 207 9.84 12.69 3.93
N SER A 208 10.04 14.01 3.96
CA SER A 208 9.29 14.96 3.14
C SER A 208 9.79 15.03 1.68
N ASP A 209 10.85 14.29 1.33
CA ASP A 209 11.37 14.25 -0.03
C ASP A 209 10.59 13.26 -0.89
N GLU A 210 10.55 13.55 -2.19
CA GLU A 210 10.06 12.63 -3.20
C GLU A 210 11.11 11.54 -3.46
N LEU A 211 10.77 10.27 -3.21
CA LEU A 211 11.69 9.15 -3.38
C LEU A 211 11.93 8.81 -4.85
N TYR A 212 10.95 9.07 -5.71
CA TYR A 212 11.06 8.92 -7.15
C TYR A 212 10.15 9.94 -7.86
N PRO A 213 10.48 10.39 -9.08
CA PRO A 213 9.65 11.38 -9.78
C PRO A 213 8.19 10.93 -9.94
N GLY A 214 7.25 11.70 -9.40
CA GLY A 214 5.81 11.44 -9.42
C GLY A 214 5.25 10.67 -8.21
N GLU A 215 6.07 10.31 -7.22
CA GLU A 215 5.64 9.61 -6.00
C GLU A 215 4.47 10.31 -5.31
N PHE A 216 4.51 11.64 -5.13
CA PHE A 216 3.44 12.32 -4.39
C PHE A 216 2.09 12.19 -5.08
N ASN A 217 2.05 12.25 -6.41
CA ASN A 217 0.81 12.03 -7.16
C ASN A 217 0.27 10.61 -6.93
N ASP A 218 1.16 9.61 -6.90
CA ASP A 218 0.76 8.23 -6.61
C ASP A 218 0.26 8.07 -5.17
N LEU A 219 0.91 8.74 -4.20
CA LEU A 219 0.49 8.74 -2.79
C LEU A 219 -0.85 9.45 -2.60
N VAL A 220 -1.12 10.55 -3.30
CA VAL A 220 -2.43 11.23 -3.31
C VAL A 220 -3.53 10.28 -3.75
N ILE A 221 -3.33 9.53 -4.84
CA ILE A 221 -4.31 8.54 -5.32
C ILE A 221 -4.60 7.47 -4.26
N CYS A 222 -3.57 7.11 -3.49
CA CYS A 222 -3.66 6.15 -2.39
C CYS A 222 -4.22 6.75 -1.09
N ASN A 223 -4.53 8.05 -1.03
CA ASN A 223 -4.85 8.76 0.21
C ASN A 223 -3.73 8.63 1.28
N LEU A 224 -2.47 8.65 0.85
CA LEU A 224 -1.27 8.55 1.68
C LEU A 224 -0.40 9.82 1.62
N TYR A 225 -0.97 10.91 1.12
CA TYR A 225 -0.36 12.24 1.11
C TYR A 225 -1.34 13.24 1.73
N SER A 226 -0.85 14.05 2.67
CA SER A 226 -1.62 15.12 3.30
C SER A 226 -1.42 16.40 2.49
N GLU A 227 -2.50 16.91 1.89
CA GLU A 227 -2.47 18.20 1.19
C GLU A 227 -2.27 19.36 2.19
N ASP A 228 -2.86 19.26 3.38
CA ASP A 228 -2.77 20.28 4.44
C ASP A 228 -1.32 20.52 4.90
N ASN A 229 -0.57 19.44 5.10
CA ASN A 229 0.81 19.49 5.55
C ASN A 229 1.82 19.44 4.38
N SER A 230 1.35 19.21 3.14
CA SER A 230 2.18 18.99 1.95
C SER A 230 3.24 17.88 2.14
N GLU A 231 2.87 16.81 2.84
CA GLU A 231 3.78 15.73 3.21
C GLU A 231 3.11 14.34 3.18
N PRO A 232 3.90 13.26 2.96
CA PRO A 232 3.42 11.89 3.09
C PRO A 232 2.88 11.59 4.50
N VAL A 233 1.78 10.83 4.55
CA VAL A 233 1.13 10.46 5.83
C VAL A 233 2.03 9.53 6.62
N HIS A 234 2.40 9.94 7.83
CA HIS A 234 3.25 9.16 8.72
C HIS A 234 2.63 7.80 9.06
N PRO A 235 3.46 6.76 9.27
CA PRO A 235 2.98 5.45 9.65
C PRO A 235 2.20 5.53 10.97
N GLN A 236 0.95 5.08 10.94
CA GLN A 236 0.13 4.96 12.14
C GLN A 236 0.20 3.52 12.63
N LEU A 237 0.85 3.29 13.78
CA LEU A 237 0.68 2.03 14.49
C LEU A 237 -0.70 2.06 15.15
N LYS A 238 -1.52 1.04 14.86
CA LYS A 238 -2.95 0.95 15.24
C LYS A 238 -3.23 1.09 16.75
N GLU A 239 -2.20 1.15 17.60
CA GLU A 239 -2.30 1.23 19.07
C GLU A 239 -1.37 2.25 19.74
N CYS A 240 -0.55 3.04 19.02
CA CYS A 240 0.38 3.97 19.65
C CYS A 240 0.03 5.43 19.38
N LYS A 241 -0.61 6.08 20.37
CA LYS A 241 -0.50 7.54 20.53
C LYS A 241 0.89 7.83 21.10
N THR A 242 1.88 8.04 20.25
CA THR A 242 3.22 8.42 20.69
C THR A 242 3.43 9.91 20.46
N ASP A 243 3.12 10.70 21.49
CA ASP A 243 3.77 12.00 21.74
C ASP A 243 5.21 11.72 22.15
N VAL A 244 6.09 11.41 21.19
CA VAL A 244 7.52 11.33 21.43
C VAL A 244 8.19 12.46 20.63
N PRO A 245 8.92 13.38 21.28
CA PRO A 245 9.62 14.42 20.57
C PRO A 245 10.67 13.79 19.66
N ALA A 246 10.79 14.31 18.43
CA ALA A 246 11.80 13.91 17.47
C ALA A 246 13.20 14.12 18.08
N VAL A 247 13.86 13.03 18.46
CA VAL A 247 15.26 13.06 18.87
C VAL A 247 16.09 13.29 17.60
N PRO A 248 17.00 14.28 17.56
CA PRO A 248 17.85 14.50 16.41
C PRO A 248 18.83 13.32 16.28
N HIS A 249 18.59 12.43 15.32
CA HIS A 249 19.50 11.34 14.99
C HIS A 249 20.69 11.88 14.18
N ASN A 250 21.74 12.29 14.89
CA ASN A 250 23.05 12.65 14.35
C ASN A 250 24.05 11.47 14.35
N SER A 251 23.63 10.26 14.74
CA SER A 251 24.45 9.04 14.71
C SER A 251 23.98 8.10 13.62
N GLN A 252 24.90 7.55 12.84
CA GLN A 252 24.58 6.46 11.91
C GLN A 252 23.97 5.27 12.67
N PRO A 253 23.01 4.55 12.06
CA PRO A 253 22.38 3.42 12.71
C PRO A 253 23.40 2.32 13.00
N ASP A 254 23.28 1.72 14.18
CA ASP A 254 24.07 0.57 14.58
C ASP A 254 23.46 -0.74 14.04
N HIS A 255 24.13 -1.86 14.32
CA HIS A 255 23.67 -3.18 13.87
C HIS A 255 22.27 -3.53 14.39
N GLU A 256 21.97 -3.19 15.65
CA GLU A 256 20.68 -3.48 16.29
C GLU A 256 19.55 -2.71 15.60
N THR A 257 19.76 -1.43 15.32
CA THR A 257 18.81 -0.58 14.60
C THR A 257 18.52 -1.12 13.20
N LEU A 258 19.57 -1.50 12.45
CA LEU A 258 19.42 -2.09 11.12
C LEU A 258 18.69 -3.44 11.16
N GLN A 259 18.93 -4.25 12.19
CA GLN A 259 18.21 -5.50 12.39
C GLN A 259 16.72 -5.26 12.66
N VAL A 260 16.39 -4.23 13.45
CA VAL A 260 15.00 -3.81 13.67
C VAL A 260 14.36 -3.44 12.33
N TYR A 261 15.00 -2.60 11.51
CA TYR A 261 14.45 -2.21 10.20
C TYR A 261 14.14 -3.40 9.30
N LEU A 262 15.07 -4.36 9.19
CA LEU A 262 14.88 -5.56 8.36
C LEU A 262 13.79 -6.49 8.92
N THR A 263 13.70 -6.60 10.24
CA THR A 263 12.70 -7.44 10.92
C THR A 263 11.32 -6.82 10.82
N THR A 264 11.20 -5.50 10.98
CA THR A 264 9.96 -4.75 10.77
C THR A 264 9.46 -4.92 9.34
N TRP A 265 10.33 -4.83 8.32
CA TRP A 265 9.95 -5.09 6.93
C TRP A 265 9.41 -6.52 6.74
N LEU A 266 10.05 -7.51 7.36
CA LEU A 266 9.66 -8.92 7.25
C LEU A 266 8.33 -9.22 7.94
N ALA A 267 8.05 -8.56 9.06
CA ALA A 267 6.90 -8.88 9.92
C ALA A 267 5.55 -8.47 9.31
N GLU A 268 5.53 -7.56 8.34
CA GLU A 268 4.31 -7.00 7.73
C GLU A 268 3.25 -6.60 8.78
N VAL A 269 3.67 -5.82 9.78
CA VAL A 269 2.95 -5.62 11.05
C VAL A 269 1.54 -5.03 10.90
N ASN A 270 1.22 -4.37 9.79
CA ASN A 270 -0.11 -3.81 9.54
C ASN A 270 -1.02 -4.72 8.70
N ILE A 271 -0.52 -5.88 8.26
CA ILE A 271 -1.26 -6.86 7.48
C ILE A 271 -1.59 -8.05 8.37
N ASP A 272 -2.85 -8.16 8.79
CA ASP A 272 -3.36 -9.36 9.45
C ASP A 272 -3.61 -10.45 8.39
N ALA A 273 -2.65 -11.35 8.23
CA ALA A 273 -2.72 -12.43 7.24
C ALA A 273 -3.97 -13.31 7.42
N HIS A 274 -4.40 -13.56 8.66
CA HIS A 274 -5.61 -14.33 8.93
C HIS A 274 -6.85 -13.58 8.49
N ARG A 275 -6.94 -12.28 8.78
CA ARG A 275 -8.05 -11.45 8.33
C ARG A 275 -8.11 -11.33 6.81
N VAL A 276 -6.95 -11.21 6.16
CA VAL A 276 -6.88 -11.21 4.69
C VAL A 276 -7.44 -12.51 4.13
N ASP A 277 -7.03 -13.67 4.64
CA ASP A 277 -7.52 -14.98 4.20
C ASP A 277 -9.02 -15.14 4.47
N GLU A 278 -9.49 -14.68 5.64
CA GLU A 278 -10.90 -14.67 6.00
C GLU A 278 -11.72 -13.82 5.02
N ILE A 279 -11.27 -12.61 4.68
CA ILE A 279 -11.94 -11.74 3.69
C ILE A 279 -12.11 -12.50 2.37
N PHE A 280 -11.05 -13.09 1.82
CA PHE A 280 -11.13 -13.82 0.55
C PHE A 280 -12.02 -15.07 0.64
N ALA A 281 -12.04 -15.77 1.78
CA ALA A 281 -12.93 -16.90 2.01
C ALA A 281 -14.40 -16.46 2.00
N ILE A 282 -14.75 -15.42 2.77
CA ILE A 282 -16.12 -14.92 2.83
C ILE A 282 -16.60 -14.45 1.44
N ILE A 283 -15.75 -13.72 0.71
CA ILE A 283 -16.08 -13.30 -0.66
C ILE A 283 -16.27 -14.51 -1.58
N GLY A 284 -15.39 -15.50 -1.50
CA GLY A 284 -15.45 -16.70 -2.31
C GLY A 284 -16.74 -17.49 -2.08
N GLU A 285 -17.17 -17.61 -0.83
CA GLU A 285 -18.45 -18.22 -0.44
C GLU A 285 -19.64 -17.46 -1.02
N GLU A 286 -19.72 -16.14 -0.81
CA GLU A 286 -20.85 -15.33 -1.30
C GLU A 286 -20.95 -15.36 -2.84
N MET A 287 -19.81 -15.31 -3.53
CA MET A 287 -19.74 -15.30 -5.00
C MET A 287 -19.81 -16.68 -5.66
N HIS A 288 -19.66 -17.74 -4.86
CA HIS A 288 -19.48 -19.14 -5.27
C HIS A 288 -18.29 -19.32 -6.23
N VAL A 289 -17.14 -18.72 -5.90
CA VAL A 289 -15.90 -18.81 -6.67
C VAL A 289 -14.70 -19.01 -5.75
N MET A 290 -13.65 -19.67 -6.24
CA MET A 290 -12.37 -19.76 -5.53
C MET A 290 -11.49 -18.59 -5.96
N LEU A 291 -11.19 -17.69 -5.01
CA LEU A 291 -10.22 -16.62 -5.18
C LEU A 291 -8.90 -17.09 -4.58
N SER A 292 -7.98 -17.55 -5.43
CA SER A 292 -6.67 -18.09 -5.04
C SER A 292 -5.57 -17.05 -5.12
#